data_AF-A0A316ASY5-F1
#
_entry.id   AF-A0A316ASY5-F1
#
_cell.length_a   1.000
_cell.length_b   1.000
_cell.length_c   1.000
_cell.angle_alpha   90.00
_cell.angle_beta   90.00
_cell.angle_gamma   90.00
#
_symmetry.space_group_name_H-M   'P 1'
#
loop_
_entity.id
_entity.type
_entity.pdbx_description
1 polymer ?
#
loop_
_entity_poly.entity_id
_entity_poly.type
_entity_poly.pdbx_seq_one_letter_code
_entity_poly.pdbx_strand_id
1 'polypeptide(L)'
;MKKKLPAILFLISTGFSVVVYLKVAEFSGYELLGAFAAIGFYMAVFALLCVLFNTKENEGETKSTWQELKELQEAAKKAAEQVEAEKK
;
A
#
# COMPACT_ATOMS: atom_id res chain seq x y z
N MET A 1 -15.69 8.04 5.46
CA MET A 1 -14.74 7.71 6.55
C MET A 1 -13.96 6.39 6.33
N LYS A 2 -14.51 5.37 5.66
CA LYS A 2 -13.85 4.07 5.43
C LYS A 2 -12.55 4.11 4.61
N LYS A 3 -12.38 5.09 3.69
CA LYS A 3 -11.20 5.23 2.82
C LYS A 3 -9.89 5.59 3.54
N LYS A 4 -9.96 6.25 4.72
CA LYS A 4 -8.76 6.67 5.48
C LYS A 4 -8.38 5.69 6.59
N LEU A 5 -9.24 4.71 6.87
CA LEU A 5 -9.03 3.72 7.94
C LEU A 5 -7.75 2.88 7.76
N PRO A 6 -7.41 2.35 6.56
CA PRO A 6 -6.18 1.57 6.39
C PRO A 6 -4.93 2.44 6.57
N ALA A 7 -4.95 3.69 6.09
CA ALA A 7 -3.84 4.62 6.28
C ALA A 7 -3.62 5.00 7.75
N ILE A 8 -4.70 5.20 8.52
CA ILE A 8 -4.60 5.50 9.96
C ILE A 8 -4.07 4.28 10.74
N LEU A 9 -4.55 3.07 10.44
CA LEU A 9 -4.05 1.83 11.04
C LEU A 9 -2.58 1.59 10.73
N PHE A 10 -2.15 1.91 9.51
CA PHE A 10 -0.75 1.83 9.10
C PHE A 10 0.14 2.82 9.85
N LEU A 11 -0.33 4.06 10.03
CA LEU A 11 0.36 5.09 10.82
C LEU A 11 0.55 4.66 12.28
N ILE A 12 -0.51 4.13 12.91
CA ILE A 12 -0.45 3.63 14.29
C ILE A 12 0.50 2.43 14.38
N SER A 13 0.44 1.50 13.42
CA SER A 13 1.33 0.34 13.36
C SER A 13 2.80 0.74 13.21
N THR A 14 3.09 1.78 12.43
CA THR A 14 4.46 2.29 12.25
C THR A 14 5.02 2.83 13.57
N GLY A 15 4.24 3.58 14.34
CA GLY A 15 4.65 4.03 15.68
C GLY A 15 4.84 2.86 16.66
N PHE A 16 3.97 1.85 16.59
CA PHE A 16 4.06 0.66 17.44
C PHE A 16 5.26 -0.23 17.09
N SER A 17 5.68 -0.27 15.82
CA SER A 17 6.87 -0.98 15.36
C SER A 17 8.14 -0.48 16.04
N VAL A 18 8.27 0.83 16.27
CA VAL A 18 9.41 1.42 17.00
C VAL A 18 9.43 0.96 18.45
N VAL A 19 8.28 0.83 19.10
CA VAL A 19 8.17 0.31 20.46
C VAL A 19 8.58 -1.16 20.51
N VAL A 20 8.14 -1.97 19.54
CA VAL A 20 8.54 -3.38 19.42
C VAL A 20 10.05 -3.49 19.19
N TYR A 21 10.62 -2.67 18.31
CA TYR A 21 12.06 -2.61 18.07
C TYR A 21 12.83 -2.33 19.37
N LEU A 22 12.47 -1.26 20.08
CA LEU A 22 13.14 -0.87 21.33
C LEU A 22 13.03 -1.97 22.39
N LYS A 23 11.84 -2.55 22.58
CA LYS A 23 11.62 -3.60 23.57
C LYS A 23 12.40 -4.87 23.22
N VAL A 24 12.41 -5.28 21.95
CA VAL A 24 13.12 -6.49 21.54
C VAL A 24 14.63 -6.28 21.61
N ALA A 25 15.14 -5.12 21.19
CA ALA A 25 16.56 -4.78 21.29
C ALA A 25 17.02 -4.75 22.76
N GLU A 26 16.22 -4.17 23.66
CA GLU A 26 16.51 -4.11 25.11
C GLU A 26 16.49 -5.51 25.77
N PHE A 27 15.53 -6.37 25.42
CA PHE A 27 15.43 -7.72 26.00
C PHE A 27 16.45 -8.71 25.44
N SER A 28 16.84 -8.56 24.17
CA SER A 28 17.76 -9.50 23.52
C SER A 28 19.21 -9.06 23.57
N GLY A 29 19.50 -7.78 23.83
CA GLY A 29 20.86 -7.23 23.81
C GLY A 29 21.51 -7.19 22.42
N TYR A 30 20.77 -7.60 21.37
CA TYR A 30 21.23 -7.64 19.98
C TYR A 30 20.35 -6.75 19.10
N GLU A 31 20.89 -5.63 18.65
CA GLU A 31 20.17 -4.65 17.82
C GLU A 31 19.65 -5.23 16.51
N LEU A 32 20.37 -6.18 15.90
CA LEU A 32 19.95 -6.87 14.69
C LEU A 32 18.67 -7.70 14.90
N LEU A 33 18.53 -8.33 16.07
CA LEU A 33 17.36 -9.14 16.39
C LEU A 33 16.11 -8.27 16.55
N GLY A 34 16.29 -7.09 17.16
CA GLY A 34 15.26 -6.05 17.23
C GLY A 34 14.81 -5.58 15.86
N ALA A 35 15.74 -5.37 14.91
CA ALA A 35 15.42 -4.97 13.55
C ALA A 35 14.60 -6.03 12.80
N PHE A 36 14.99 -7.31 12.89
CA PHE A 36 14.22 -8.41 12.29
C PHE A 36 12.82 -8.56 12.90
N ALA A 37 12.68 -8.39 14.21
CA ALA A 37 11.39 -8.42 14.87
C ALA A 37 10.47 -7.27 14.42
N ALA A 38 11.02 -6.07 14.25
CA ALA A 38 10.27 -4.91 13.76
C ALA A 38 9.79 -5.11 12.31
N ILE A 39 10.67 -5.61 11.43
CA ILE A 39 10.33 -5.93 10.04
C ILE A 39 9.25 -7.03 10.00
N GLY A 40 9.41 -8.09 10.79
CA GLY A 40 8.44 -9.18 10.89
C GLY A 40 7.08 -8.71 11.37
N PHE A 41 7.05 -7.85 12.40
CA PHE A 41 5.81 -7.25 12.90
C PHE A 41 5.13 -6.38 11.83
N TYR A 42 5.90 -5.60 11.09
CA TYR A 42 5.39 -4.76 10.02
C TYR A 42 4.75 -5.59 8.90
N MET A 43 5.42 -6.67 8.47
CA MET A 43 4.90 -7.60 7.47
C MET A 43 3.64 -8.32 7.94
N ALA A 44 3.57 -8.70 9.22
CA ALA A 44 2.38 -9.32 9.80
C ALA A 44 1.18 -8.37 9.83
N VAL A 45 1.38 -7.11 10.21
CA VAL A 45 0.31 -6.11 10.19
C VAL A 45 -0.13 -5.81 8.76
N PHE A 46 0.81 -5.70 7.81
CA PHE A 46 0.48 -5.53 6.40
C PHE A 46 -0.36 -6.70 5.86
N ALA A 47 0.02 -7.94 6.15
CA ALA A 47 -0.75 -9.12 5.77
C ALA A 47 -2.16 -9.11 6.40
N LEU A 48 -2.28 -8.73 7.67
CA LEU A 48 -3.55 -8.59 8.35
C LEU A 48 -4.44 -7.53 7.69
N LEU A 49 -3.88 -6.37 7.33
CA LEU A 49 -4.59 -5.33 6.60
C LEU A 49 -5.02 -5.82 5.22
N CYS A 50 -4.15 -6.52 4.48
CA CYS A 50 -4.50 -7.11 3.20
C CYS A 50 -5.68 -8.08 3.34
N VAL A 51 -5.72 -8.95 4.35
CA VAL A 51 -6.84 -9.88 4.54
C VAL A 51 -8.13 -9.14 4.93
N LEU A 52 -8.05 -8.19 5.86
CA LEU A 52 -9.21 -7.44 6.37
C LEU A 52 -9.82 -6.47 5.35
N PHE A 53 -9.00 -5.95 4.43
CA PHE A 53 -9.44 -5.00 3.41
C PHE A 53 -9.68 -5.67 2.04
N ASN A 54 -8.98 -6.74 1.65
CA ASN A 54 -9.34 -7.52 0.44
C ASN A 54 -10.70 -8.22 0.58
N THR A 55 -11.10 -8.62 1.79
CA THR A 55 -12.43 -9.21 2.01
C THR A 55 -13.57 -8.21 1.85
N LYS A 56 -13.30 -6.89 1.85
CA LYS A 56 -14.31 -5.84 1.65
C LYS A 56 -14.46 -5.37 0.22
N GLU A 57 -13.57 -5.76 -0.69
CA GLU A 57 -13.57 -5.26 -2.08
C GLU A 57 -14.25 -6.21 -3.08
N ASN A 58 -14.87 -7.30 -2.60
CA ASN A 58 -15.64 -8.23 -3.43
C ASN A 58 -17.15 -7.89 -3.54
N GLU A 59 -17.61 -6.73 -3.05
CA GLU A 59 -19.02 -6.31 -3.13
C GLU A 59 -19.23 -5.03 -3.97
N GLY A 60 -18.58 -4.92 -5.12
CA GLY A 60 -19.00 -3.95 -6.13
C GLY A 60 -17.90 -3.54 -7.11
N GLU A 61 -17.94 -4.17 -8.28
CA GLU A 61 -17.47 -3.61 -9.56
C GLU A 61 -16.19 -2.76 -9.53
N THR A 62 -15.06 -3.36 -9.16
CA THR A 62 -13.77 -2.77 -9.49
C THR A 62 -13.40 -3.19 -10.91
N LYS A 63 -13.56 -2.28 -11.89
CA LYS A 63 -12.83 -2.40 -13.16
C LYS A 63 -11.37 -2.71 -12.81
N SER A 64 -10.85 -3.78 -13.37
CA SER A 64 -9.47 -4.20 -13.16
C SER A 64 -8.54 -3.01 -13.42
N THR A 65 -7.53 -2.76 -12.57
CA THR A 65 -6.53 -1.70 -12.76
C THR A 65 -5.91 -1.72 -14.18
N TRP A 66 -5.89 -2.88 -14.81
CA TRP A 66 -5.46 -3.07 -16.21
C TRP A 66 -6.40 -2.45 -17.25
N GLN A 67 -7.70 -2.37 -16.96
CA GLN A 67 -8.68 -1.70 -17.82
C GLN A 67 -8.54 -0.18 -17.72
N GLU A 68 -8.33 0.37 -16.51
CA GLU A 68 -8.09 1.81 -16.32
C GLU A 68 -6.80 2.26 -17.03
N LEU A 69 -5.72 1.48 -16.94
CA LEU A 69 -4.45 1.76 -17.63
C LEU A 69 -4.60 1.75 -19.16
N LYS A 70 -5.40 0.83 -19.72
CA LYS A 70 -5.67 0.78 -21.17
C LYS A 70 -6.46 1.99 -21.65
N GLU A 71 -7.51 2.38 -20.91
CA GLU A 71 -8.32 3.56 -21.26
C GLU A 71 -7.48 4.84 -21.22
N LEU A 72 -6.59 4.99 -20.23
CA LEU A 72 -5.64 6.11 -20.15
C LEU A 72 -4.64 6.11 -21.30
N GLN A 73 -4.11 4.95 -21.67
CA GLN A 73 -3.15 4.83 -22.77
C GLN A 73 -3.78 5.17 -24.13
N GLU A 74 -5.02 4.74 -24.39
CA GLU A 74 -5.75 5.12 -25.60
C GLU A 74 -6.10 6.61 -25.64
N ALA A 75 -6.49 7.20 -24.51
CA ALA A 75 -6.74 8.63 -24.41
C ALA A 75 -5.47 9.45 -24.68
N ALA A 76 -4.33 9.03 -24.09
CA ALA A 76 -3.04 9.66 -24.31
C ALA A 76 -2.58 9.54 -25.78
N LYS A 77 -2.82 8.39 -26.41
CA LYS A 77 -2.49 8.18 -27.83
C LYS A 77 -3.33 9.07 -28.74
N LYS A 78 -4.64 9.17 -28.51
CA LYS A 78 -5.52 10.07 -29.27
C LYS A 78 -5.15 11.54 -29.08
N ALA A 79 -4.79 11.95 -27.87
CA ALA A 79 -4.32 13.30 -27.60
C ALA A 79 -3.00 13.60 -28.33
N ALA A 80 -2.08 12.64 -28.37
CA ALA A 80 -0.83 12.77 -29.12
C ALA A 80 -1.08 12.89 -30.63
N GLU A 81 -1.97 12.07 -31.19
CA GLU A 81 -2.35 12.14 -32.62
C GLU A 81 -3.03 13.47 -32.98
N GLN A 82 -3.84 14.03 -32.07
CA GLN A 82 -4.46 15.34 -32.27
C GLN A 82 -3.44 16.48 -32.22
N VAL A 83 -2.50 16.44 -31.26
CA VAL A 83 -1.43 17.45 -31.16
C VAL A 83 -0.46 17.37 -32.35
N GLU A 84 -0.24 16.18 -32.91
CA GLU A 84 0.58 16.00 -34.11
C GLU A 84 -0.14 16.47 -35.39
N ALA A 85 -1.47 16.30 -35.46
CA ALA A 85 -2.30 16.79 -36.55
C ALA A 85 -2.45 18.33 -36.56
N GLU A 86 -2.47 18.98 -35.39
CA GLU A 86 -2.56 20.44 -35.25
C GLU A 86 -1.21 21.15 -35.53
N LYS A 87 -0.11 20.40 -35.57
CA LYS A 87 1.24 20.90 -35.91
C LYS A 87 1.61 20.79 -37.39
N LYS A 88 0.77 20.20 -38.24
CA LYS A 88 0.93 20.13 -39.69
C LYS A 88 0.07 21.18 -40.39
#